data_AF-A0A2A4RYW8-F1
#
_entry.id   AF-A0A2A4RYW8-F1
#
_cell.length_a   1.000
_cell.length_b   1.000
_cell.length_c   1.000
_cell.angle_alpha   90.00
_cell.angle_beta   90.00
_cell.angle_gamma   90.00
#
_symmetry.space_group_name_H-M   'P 1'
#
loop_
_entity.id
_entity.type
_entity.pdbx_description
1 polymer ?
#
loop_
_entity_poly.entity_id
_entity_poly.type
_entity_poly.pdbx_seq_one_letter_code
_entity_poly.pdbx_strand_id
1 'polypeptide(L)'
;MIDCTFELNDKPMSIFICGATSFPAFSGLDQHVNRWLSACIPDQGPIPPGTYYIFDRQSGGLFGPLRDMFTGKDQWFALYAIDGKIDDETYCDKVKRGNFRLHPKGDRGISKGCITIDSKTDYQFLRGILKNAKQEAVPDSQFLAYGKVVVR
;
A
#
# COMPACT_ATOMS: atom_id res chain seq x y z
N MET A 1 -0.83 -1.67 16.95
CA MET A 1 -1.06 -1.56 15.51
C MET A 1 -2.09 -0.46 15.28
N ILE A 2 -1.93 0.37 14.24
CA ILE A 2 -2.89 1.44 13.88
C ILE A 2 -3.84 0.94 12.79
N ASP A 3 -5.12 1.30 12.92
CA ASP A 3 -6.12 1.03 11.90
C ASP A 3 -6.18 2.16 10.87
N CYS A 4 -6.07 1.78 9.60
CA CYS A 4 -6.25 2.66 8.46
C CYS A 4 -7.39 2.16 7.54
N THR A 5 -7.92 3.04 6.70
CA THR A 5 -8.90 2.71 5.67
C THR A 5 -8.61 3.46 4.36
N PHE A 6 -9.02 2.88 3.24
CA PHE A 6 -8.92 3.49 1.92
C PHE A 6 -10.15 3.11 1.09
N GLU A 7 -10.72 4.07 0.37
CA GLU A 7 -11.95 3.87 -0.39
C GLU A 7 -11.69 3.92 -1.91
N LEU A 8 -12.17 2.92 -2.65
CA LEU A 8 -12.18 2.87 -4.10
C LEU A 8 -13.49 3.46 -4.62
N ASN A 9 -13.51 4.78 -4.78
CA ASN A 9 -14.72 5.58 -5.01
C ASN A 9 -14.99 5.96 -6.48
N ASP A 10 -14.32 5.31 -7.44
CA ASP A 10 -14.40 5.61 -8.88
C ASP A 10 -14.00 7.06 -9.29
N LYS A 11 -13.39 7.84 -8.39
CA LYS A 11 -12.94 9.21 -8.65
C LYS A 11 -11.42 9.28 -8.81
N PRO A 12 -10.87 10.32 -9.48
CA PRO A 12 -9.43 10.49 -9.62
C PRO A 12 -8.65 10.58 -8.29
N MET A 13 -9.32 11.00 -7.20
CA MET A 13 -8.75 11.09 -5.87
C MET A 13 -9.74 10.55 -4.84
N SER A 14 -9.20 9.83 -3.86
CA SER A 14 -9.90 9.32 -2.70
C SER A 14 -9.15 9.74 -1.43
N ILE A 15 -9.54 9.18 -0.28
CA ILE A 15 -8.96 9.50 1.02
C ILE A 15 -8.41 8.23 1.65
N PHE A 16 -7.14 8.30 2.06
CA PHE A 16 -6.53 7.34 2.98
C PHE A 16 -6.65 7.90 4.40
N ILE A 17 -7.32 7.19 5.28
CA ILE A 17 -7.49 7.56 6.70
C ILE A 17 -6.61 6.63 7.52
N CYS A 18 -5.85 7.15 8.49
CA CYS A 18 -5.13 6.31 9.44
C CYS A 18 -5.14 6.91 10.84
N GLY A 19 -5.71 6.17 11.80
CA GLY A 19 -6.03 6.75 13.10
C GLY A 19 -6.95 7.98 12.96
N ALA A 20 -6.51 9.13 13.48
CA ALA A 20 -7.26 10.39 13.43
C ALA A 20 -6.86 11.30 12.25
N THR A 21 -6.03 10.83 11.31
CA THR A 21 -5.52 11.64 10.20
C THR A 21 -6.03 11.13 8.86
N SER A 22 -6.09 12.03 7.87
CA SER A 22 -6.59 11.72 6.53
C SER A 22 -5.72 12.39 5.47
N PHE A 23 -5.50 11.69 4.35
CA PHE A 23 -4.61 12.13 3.28
C PHE A 23 -5.27 11.89 1.92
N PRO A 24 -5.16 12.83 0.96
CA PRO A 24 -5.52 12.55 -0.43
C PRO A 24 -4.68 11.38 -0.97
N ALA A 25 -5.35 10.37 -1.51
CA ALA A 25 -4.70 9.18 -2.02
C ALA A 25 -5.47 8.55 -3.19
N PHE A 26 -4.77 7.79 -4.02
CA PHE A 26 -5.36 7.06 -5.13
C PHE A 26 -4.67 5.72 -5.37
N SER A 27 -5.33 4.84 -6.13
CA SER A 27 -4.80 3.54 -6.54
C SER A 27 -5.22 3.22 -7.97
N GLY A 28 -4.33 2.62 -8.77
CA GLY A 28 -4.60 2.28 -10.17
C GLY A 28 -4.08 3.32 -11.15
N LEU A 29 -4.21 3.02 -12.44
CA LEU A 29 -3.72 3.85 -13.55
C LEU A 29 -4.84 4.26 -14.50
N ASP A 30 -4.67 5.43 -15.10
CA ASP A 30 -5.52 5.94 -16.17
C ASP A 30 -7.03 5.86 -15.82
N GLN A 31 -7.81 5.22 -16.68
CA GLN A 31 -9.26 5.01 -16.51
C GLN A 31 -9.64 4.02 -15.40
N HIS A 32 -8.67 3.37 -14.77
CA HIS A 32 -8.86 2.38 -13.71
C HIS A 32 -8.61 2.96 -12.30
N VAL A 33 -8.23 4.24 -12.20
CA VAL A 33 -7.99 4.89 -10.90
C VAL A 33 -9.21 4.78 -10.00
N ASN A 34 -8.99 4.26 -8.78
CA ASN A 34 -9.97 4.02 -7.73
C ASN A 34 -11.20 3.23 -8.17
N ARG A 35 -11.12 2.51 -9.30
CA ARG A 35 -12.23 1.74 -9.85
C ARG A 35 -12.21 0.32 -9.36
N TRP A 36 -12.99 0.01 -8.33
CA TRP A 36 -12.98 -1.30 -7.67
C TRP A 36 -13.27 -2.46 -8.63
N LEU A 37 -14.16 -2.27 -9.61
CA LEU A 37 -14.46 -3.26 -10.66
C LEU A 37 -13.25 -3.59 -11.55
N SER A 38 -12.23 -2.73 -11.58
CA SER A 38 -10.98 -2.95 -12.30
C SER A 38 -9.91 -3.61 -11.44
N ALA A 39 -10.20 -3.98 -10.19
CA ALA A 39 -9.23 -4.55 -9.25
C ALA A 39 -8.56 -5.84 -9.71
N CYS A 40 -9.15 -6.61 -10.63
CA CYS A 40 -8.49 -7.80 -11.16
C CYS A 40 -7.67 -7.53 -12.44
N ILE A 41 -7.54 -6.28 -12.90
CA ILE A 41 -6.74 -5.95 -14.09
C ILE A 41 -5.25 -5.84 -13.72
N PRO A 42 -4.37 -6.70 -14.26
CA PRO A 42 -2.94 -6.66 -13.98
C PRO A 42 -2.32 -5.31 -14.35
N ASP A 43 -1.39 -4.84 -13.51
CA ASP A 43 -0.55 -3.64 -13.73
C ASP A 43 -1.28 -2.30 -13.94
N GLN A 44 -2.62 -2.28 -13.91
CA GLN A 44 -3.43 -1.07 -14.17
C GLN A 44 -4.53 -0.88 -13.12
N GLY A 45 -5.15 -1.98 -12.68
CA GLY A 45 -6.22 -1.93 -11.68
C GLY A 45 -5.73 -1.39 -10.33
N PRO A 46 -6.64 -0.84 -9.51
CA PRO A 46 -6.31 -0.46 -8.14
C PRO A 46 -5.92 -1.69 -7.31
N ILE A 47 -5.47 -1.43 -6.08
CA ILE A 47 -5.34 -2.46 -5.06
C ILE A 47 -6.70 -3.18 -4.90
N PRO A 48 -6.75 -4.52 -4.86
CA PRO A 48 -8.01 -5.23 -4.64
C PRO A 48 -8.66 -4.87 -3.30
N PRO A 49 -9.99 -4.86 -3.21
CA PRO A 49 -10.69 -4.77 -1.93
C PRO A 49 -10.26 -5.89 -0.99
N GLY A 50 -10.07 -5.56 0.28
CA GLY A 50 -9.53 -6.51 1.26
C GLY A 50 -8.89 -5.81 2.46
N THR A 51 -8.32 -6.60 3.37
CA THR A 51 -7.52 -6.06 4.47
C THR A 51 -6.06 -6.40 4.23
N TYR A 52 -5.18 -5.45 4.49
CA TYR A 52 -3.75 -5.59 4.27
C TYR A 52 -2.97 -5.16 5.51
N TYR A 53 -1.93 -5.91 5.88
CA TYR A 53 -0.95 -5.46 6.87
C TYR A 53 0.04 -4.47 6.26
N ILE A 54 0.51 -3.54 7.08
CA ILE A 54 1.50 -2.52 6.71
C ILE A 54 2.84 -2.87 7.35
N PHE A 55 3.84 -3.19 6.53
CA PHE A 55 5.21 -3.49 6.95
C PHE A 55 6.22 -2.54 6.33
N ASP A 56 7.44 -2.56 6.86
CA ASP A 56 8.58 -2.09 6.07
C ASP A 56 8.71 -2.88 4.78
N ARG A 57 9.08 -2.19 3.70
CA ARG A 57 9.45 -2.87 2.47
C ARG A 57 10.70 -3.71 2.73
N GLN A 58 10.58 -5.03 2.54
CA GLN A 58 11.76 -5.87 2.41
C GLN A 58 12.47 -5.52 1.11
N SER A 59 13.70 -5.00 1.20
CA SER A 59 14.52 -4.70 0.02
C SER A 59 14.74 -5.96 -0.83
N GLY A 60 14.62 -5.83 -2.14
CA GLY A 60 14.72 -6.97 -3.05
C GLY A 60 16.16 -7.32 -3.43
N GLY A 61 16.59 -8.56 -3.16
CA GLY A 61 17.89 -9.10 -3.62
C GLY A 61 19.13 -8.50 -2.93
N LEU A 62 20.31 -9.05 -3.25
CA LEU A 62 21.57 -8.75 -2.57
C LEU A 62 21.99 -7.27 -2.65
N PHE A 63 21.66 -6.58 -3.75
CA PHE A 63 21.97 -5.16 -3.98
C PHE A 63 20.76 -4.22 -3.83
N GLY A 64 19.61 -4.75 -3.42
CA GLY A 64 18.36 -3.99 -3.23
C GLY A 64 18.52 -2.78 -2.31
N PRO A 65 19.08 -2.94 -1.09
CA PRO A 65 19.14 -1.85 -0.12
C PRO A 65 19.89 -0.60 -0.63
N LEU A 66 21.03 -0.78 -1.32
CA LEU A 66 21.81 0.33 -1.88
C LEU A 66 21.02 1.09 -2.95
N ARG A 67 20.43 0.37 -3.93
CA ARG A 67 19.61 0.98 -5.00
C ARG A 67 18.36 1.66 -4.44
N ASP A 68 17.77 1.07 -3.41
CA ASP A 68 16.56 1.56 -2.77
C ASP A 68 16.81 2.89 -2.05
N MET A 69 17.96 3.04 -1.38
CA MET A 69 18.37 4.31 -0.77
C MET A 69 18.55 5.44 -1.80
N PHE A 70 19.19 5.15 -2.94
CA PHE A 70 19.38 6.17 -3.99
C PHE A 70 18.07 6.59 -4.67
N THR A 71 17.03 5.75 -4.62
CA THR A 71 15.72 6.05 -5.22
C THR A 71 14.67 6.52 -4.21
N GLY A 72 14.99 6.51 -2.91
CA GLY A 72 14.06 6.83 -1.81
C GLY A 72 12.90 5.82 -1.67
N LYS A 73 12.98 4.67 -2.34
CA LYS A 73 11.95 3.63 -2.33
C LYS A 73 12.05 2.73 -1.10
N ASP A 74 13.21 2.73 -0.43
CA ASP A 74 13.42 2.15 0.89
C ASP A 74 12.42 2.67 1.93
N GLN A 75 11.90 3.88 1.72
CA GLN A 75 10.94 4.50 2.63
C GLN A 75 9.50 4.01 2.46
N TRP A 76 9.20 3.24 1.40
CA TRP A 76 7.86 2.74 1.10
C TRP A 76 7.47 1.60 2.02
N PHE A 77 6.19 1.49 2.34
CA PHE A 77 5.67 0.35 3.09
C PHE A 77 5.16 -0.75 2.16
N ALA A 78 5.28 -2.00 2.59
CA ALA A 78 4.64 -3.16 1.98
C ALA A 78 3.19 -3.29 2.45
N LEU A 79 2.31 -3.72 1.55
CA LEU A 79 0.92 -4.07 1.84
C LEU A 79 0.70 -5.55 1.51
N TYR A 80 0.69 -6.43 2.51
CA TYR A 80 0.42 -7.86 2.30
C TYR A 80 -1.02 -8.16 2.66
N ALA A 81 -1.71 -8.89 1.79
CA ALA A 81 -3.10 -9.25 1.99
C ALA A 81 -3.24 -10.14 3.24
N ILE A 82 -4.36 -10.01 3.93
CA ILE A 82 -4.78 -10.96 4.97
C ILE A 82 -5.70 -11.99 4.30
N ASP A 83 -5.10 -12.92 3.55
CA ASP A 83 -5.84 -13.92 2.76
C ASP A 83 -5.46 -15.38 3.11
N GLY A 84 -4.88 -15.57 4.30
CA GLY A 84 -4.39 -16.87 4.79
C GLY A 84 -2.93 -17.14 4.47
N LYS A 85 -2.27 -16.28 3.66
CA LYS A 85 -0.82 -16.25 3.49
C LYS A 85 -0.32 -14.83 3.72
N ILE A 86 0.79 -14.70 4.44
CA ILE A 86 1.41 -13.40 4.70
C ILE A 86 2.61 -13.25 3.78
N ASP A 87 2.34 -12.88 2.53
CA ASP A 87 3.34 -12.69 1.49
C ASP A 87 2.98 -11.50 0.57
N ASP A 88 3.84 -11.21 -0.41
CA ASP A 88 3.70 -10.04 -1.29
C ASP A 88 2.82 -10.33 -2.53
N GLU A 89 1.99 -11.37 -2.45
CA GLU A 89 1.12 -11.82 -3.53
C GLU A 89 -0.31 -12.00 -3.02
N THR A 90 -1.28 -11.88 -3.92
CA THR A 90 -2.67 -12.20 -3.63
C THR A 90 -3.40 -12.50 -4.93
N TYR A 91 -4.66 -12.93 -4.85
CA TYR A 91 -5.45 -13.31 -6.01
C TYR A 91 -6.81 -12.62 -6.02
N CYS A 92 -7.16 -12.05 -7.17
CA CYS A 92 -8.47 -11.47 -7.47
C CYS A 92 -9.03 -12.25 -8.66
N ASP A 93 -10.13 -12.99 -8.51
CA ASP A 93 -10.72 -13.84 -9.57
C ASP A 93 -9.70 -14.74 -10.30
N LYS A 94 -8.78 -15.37 -9.54
CA LYS A 94 -7.66 -16.20 -10.03
C LYS A 94 -6.54 -15.43 -10.75
N VAL A 95 -6.67 -14.11 -10.90
CA VAL A 95 -5.60 -13.25 -11.39
C VAL A 95 -4.64 -12.96 -10.24
N LYS A 96 -3.38 -13.33 -10.43
CA LYS A 96 -2.29 -13.00 -9.50
C LYS A 96 -2.05 -11.49 -9.49
N ARG A 97 -2.04 -10.91 -8.29
CA ARG A 97 -1.68 -9.52 -8.00
C ARG A 97 -0.66 -9.51 -6.85
N GLY A 98 -0.12 -8.34 -6.50
CA GLY A 98 0.86 -8.23 -5.42
C GLY A 98 1.83 -7.07 -5.60
N ASN A 99 2.95 -7.11 -4.86
CA ASN A 99 3.96 -6.05 -4.80
C ASN A 99 3.37 -4.70 -4.39
N PHE A 100 2.28 -4.73 -3.62
CA PHE A 100 1.54 -3.54 -3.27
C PHE A 100 2.28 -2.74 -2.22
N ARG A 101 2.33 -1.42 -2.45
CA ARG A 101 3.03 -0.50 -1.56
C ARG A 101 2.10 0.64 -1.14
N LEU A 102 2.38 1.18 0.03
CA LEU A 102 1.94 2.51 0.44
C LEU A 102 3.13 3.46 0.25
N HIS A 103 2.97 4.45 -0.63
CA HIS A 103 4.08 5.32 -1.03
C HIS A 103 3.59 6.72 -1.46
N PRO A 104 4.46 7.74 -1.52
CA PRO A 104 4.09 9.03 -2.07
C PRO A 104 4.01 8.98 -3.59
N LYS A 105 3.24 9.90 -4.17
CA LYS A 105 3.25 10.17 -5.60
C LYS A 105 4.66 10.54 -6.06
N GLY A 106 5.17 9.79 -7.04
CA GLY A 106 6.39 10.15 -7.77
C GLY A 106 6.09 11.06 -8.95
N ASP A 107 7.12 11.52 -9.66
CA ASP A 107 7.02 12.51 -10.74
C ASP A 107 6.00 12.14 -11.84
N ARG A 108 5.83 10.85 -12.11
CA ARG A 108 4.90 10.33 -13.12
C ARG A 108 3.54 9.90 -12.56
N GLY A 109 3.34 9.95 -11.24
CA GLY A 109 2.08 9.56 -10.60
C GLY A 109 1.64 8.10 -10.80
N ILE A 110 2.58 7.19 -11.11
CA ILE A 110 2.26 5.80 -11.43
C ILE A 110 1.84 5.04 -10.17
N SER A 111 0.68 4.38 -10.20
CA SER A 111 0.18 3.46 -9.19
C SER A 111 -0.38 2.17 -9.81
N LYS A 112 0.40 1.08 -9.84
CA LYS A 112 -0.04 -0.21 -10.42
C LYS A 112 -0.83 -1.08 -9.44
N GLY A 113 -1.72 -0.44 -8.71
CA GLY A 113 -2.44 -1.02 -7.57
C GLY A 113 -1.74 -0.80 -6.22
N CYS A 114 -0.86 0.18 -6.13
CA CYS A 114 -0.39 0.68 -4.83
C CYS A 114 -1.42 1.63 -4.22
N ILE A 115 -1.31 1.93 -2.92
CA ILE A 115 -1.96 3.11 -2.35
C ILE A 115 -0.95 4.26 -2.43
N THR A 116 -1.29 5.28 -3.20
CA THR A 116 -0.39 6.40 -3.48
C THR A 116 -0.90 7.67 -2.80
N ILE A 117 -0.18 8.16 -1.80
CA ILE A 117 -0.46 9.44 -1.15
C ILE A 117 -0.05 10.58 -2.09
N ASP A 118 -0.95 11.53 -2.36
CA ASP A 118 -0.74 12.54 -3.42
C ASP A 118 0.44 13.48 -3.13
N SER A 119 0.69 13.78 -1.85
CA SER A 119 1.76 14.67 -1.40
C SER A 119 2.90 13.90 -0.73
N LYS A 120 4.14 14.24 -1.10
CA LYS A 120 5.35 13.70 -0.44
C LYS A 120 5.43 14.12 1.03
N THR A 121 5.03 15.36 1.35
CA THR A 121 5.03 15.87 2.73
C THR A 121 4.04 15.10 3.60
N ASP A 122 2.83 14.88 3.08
CA ASP A 122 1.77 14.11 3.75
C ASP A 122 2.22 12.68 3.98
N TYR A 123 2.88 12.07 2.99
CA TYR A 123 3.46 10.75 3.14
C TYR A 123 4.51 10.69 4.24
N GLN A 124 5.40 11.67 4.35
CA GLN A 124 6.42 11.67 5.43
C GLN A 124 5.76 11.79 6.81
N PHE A 125 4.70 12.59 6.92
CA PHE A 125 3.92 12.69 8.15
C PHE A 125 3.22 11.37 8.50
N LEU A 126 2.53 10.74 7.55
CA LEU A 126 1.93 9.41 7.69
C LEU A 126 2.98 8.35 8.06
N ARG A 127 4.14 8.38 7.41
CA ARG A 127 5.25 7.47 7.71
C ARG A 127 5.73 7.64 9.15
N GLY A 128 5.84 8.87 9.64
CA GLY A 128 6.15 9.14 11.04
C GLY A 128 5.12 8.54 11.99
N ILE A 129 3.82 8.66 11.69
CA ILE A 129 2.74 8.05 12.48
C ILE A 129 2.89 6.53 12.52
N LEU A 130 3.02 5.88 11.37
CA LEU A 130 3.14 4.42 11.27
C LEU A 130 4.40 3.90 11.98
N LYS A 131 5.53 4.59 11.82
CA LYS A 131 6.80 4.18 12.44
C LYS A 131 6.83 4.31 13.96
N ASN A 132 6.07 5.25 14.52
CA ASN A 132 5.93 5.41 15.97
C ASN A 132 4.80 4.54 16.56
N ALA A 133 4.01 3.86 15.72
CA ALA A 133 2.99 2.94 16.18
C ALA A 133 3.61 1.75 16.93
N LYS A 134 2.92 1.30 17.98
CA LYS A 134 3.22 -0.01 18.57
C LYS A 134 3.03 -1.09 17.51
N GLN A 135 4.09 -1.81 17.19
CA GLN A 135 4.01 -2.95 16.28
C GLN A 135 3.33 -4.14 16.95
N GLU A 136 2.62 -4.94 16.15
CA GLU A 136 2.00 -6.19 16.60
C GLU A 136 2.46 -7.36 15.75
N ALA A 137 2.62 -8.52 16.40
CA ALA A 137 2.97 -9.74 15.71
C ALA A 137 1.83 -10.20 14.81
N VAL A 138 2.16 -10.54 13.58
CA VAL A 138 1.22 -11.11 12.63
C VAL A 138 1.17 -12.63 12.83
N PRO A 139 -0.02 -13.23 13.04
CA PRO A 139 -0.17 -14.67 13.22
C PRO A 139 0.55 -15.47 12.13
N ASP A 140 1.12 -16.61 12.53
CA ASP A 140 1.79 -17.58 11.64
C ASP A 140 2.94 -16.99 10.80
N SER A 141 3.56 -15.92 11.28
CA SER A 141 4.69 -15.27 10.60
C SER A 141 5.70 -14.68 11.59
N GLN A 142 6.86 -14.28 11.08
CA GLN A 142 7.88 -13.54 11.85
C GLN A 142 7.70 -12.02 11.74
N PHE A 143 6.63 -11.56 11.09
CA PHE A 143 6.45 -10.14 10.79
C PHE A 143 5.83 -9.37 11.96
N LEU A 144 6.26 -8.12 12.08
CA LEU A 144 5.69 -7.13 13.00
C LEU A 144 5.05 -6.00 12.19
N ALA A 145 3.72 -5.92 12.21
CA ALA A 145 2.97 -4.92 11.44
C ALA A 145 2.86 -3.60 12.22
N TYR A 146 3.01 -2.48 11.51
CA TYR A 146 2.73 -1.15 12.06
C TYR A 146 1.24 -0.86 12.13
N GLY A 147 0.52 -1.31 11.10
CA GLY A 147 -0.89 -1.02 10.89
C GLY A 147 -1.57 -2.08 10.03
N LYS A 148 -2.88 -1.94 9.90
CA LYS A 148 -3.66 -2.60 8.85
C LYS A 148 -4.47 -1.56 8.10
N VAL A 149 -4.63 -1.73 6.79
CA VAL A 149 -5.53 -0.94 5.96
C VAL A 149 -6.68 -1.82 5.49
N VAL A 150 -7.90 -1.34 5.68
CA VAL A 150 -9.10 -1.90 5.04
C VAL A 150 -9.37 -1.12 3.75
N VAL A 151 -9.28 -1.80 2.62
CA VAL A 151 -9.62 -1.29 1.30
C VAL A 151 -11.06 -1.70 1.00
N ARG A 152 -11.91 -0.72 0.73
CA ARG A 152 -13.34 -0.90 0.44
C ARG A 152 -13.75 -0.18 -0.83
#